data_AF-A0A7X7JZ16-F1
#
_entry.id   AF-A0A7X7JZ16-F1
#
_cell.length_a   1.000
_cell.length_b   1.000
_cell.length_c   1.000
_cell.angle_alpha   90.00
_cell.angle_beta   90.00
_cell.angle_gamma   90.00
#
_symmetry.space_group_name_H-M   'P 1'
#
loop_
_entity.id
_entity.type
_entity.pdbx_description
1 polymer ?
#
loop_
_entity_poly.entity_id
_entity_poly.type
_entity_poly.pdbx_seq_one_letter_code
_entity_poly.pdbx_strand_id
1 'polypeptide(L)'
;TDPDPYLRYITINVGAQQGVGVGMPVVTSGAALVGRVSQVGPRTAKVQLITDADSATAALIQRTRVTGLVSGQPDGTLSMEYVPQSEDLEVSVGDIVLTSGLGGVLPKGLVIGQVAEVETAAYEMFQPVRVRPAVDFERLEIVLVITKFEQIPVEELAPEP
;
A
#
# COMPACT_ATOMS: atom_id res chain seq x y z
N THR A 1 -11.84 -23.49 13.85
CA THR A 1 -11.78 -22.06 13.48
C THR A 1 -11.34 -22.02 12.04
N ASP A 2 -12.28 -21.74 11.14
CA ASP A 2 -11.93 -21.53 9.74
C ASP A 2 -10.96 -20.34 9.67
N PRO A 3 -9.78 -20.48 9.03
CA PRO A 3 -8.96 -19.33 8.73
C PRO A 3 -9.76 -18.44 7.78
N ASP A 4 -10.05 -17.21 8.19
CA ASP A 4 -10.66 -16.20 7.33
C ASP A 4 -9.70 -15.97 6.14
N PRO A 5 -10.11 -16.30 4.90
CA PRO A 5 -9.23 -16.21 3.73
C PRO A 5 -8.86 -14.76 3.38
N TYR A 6 -9.55 -13.77 3.98
CA TYR A 6 -9.32 -12.35 3.77
C TYR A 6 -8.28 -11.77 4.76
N LEU A 7 -8.04 -12.44 5.89
CA LEU A 7 -7.06 -12.00 6.89
C LEU A 7 -5.63 -12.44 6.50
N ARG A 8 -4.83 -11.48 6.04
CA ARG A 8 -3.44 -11.71 5.63
C ARG A 8 -2.49 -10.91 6.52
N TYR A 9 -1.81 -11.61 7.42
CA TYR A 9 -0.80 -11.02 8.30
C TYR A 9 0.44 -11.90 8.44
N ILE A 10 1.55 -11.27 8.79
CA ILE A 10 2.76 -11.95 9.26
C ILE A 10 3.09 -11.52 10.69
N THR A 11 3.87 -12.34 11.40
CA THR A 11 4.43 -11.98 12.71
C THR A 11 5.91 -11.71 12.56
N ILE A 12 6.37 -10.56 13.06
CA ILE A 12 7.78 -10.20 13.10
C ILE A 12 8.33 -10.35 14.53
N ASN A 13 9.62 -10.65 14.64
CA ASN A 13 10.33 -10.93 15.90
C ASN A 13 10.89 -9.68 16.61
N VAL A 14 10.26 -8.53 16.37
CA VAL A 14 10.53 -7.24 17.02
C VAL A 14 9.22 -6.63 17.50
N GLY A 15 9.26 -5.91 18.62
CA GLY A 15 8.07 -5.32 19.25
C GLY A 15 8.38 -4.00 19.95
N ALA A 16 7.57 -3.66 20.96
CA ALA A 16 7.64 -2.37 21.64
C ALA A 16 9.01 -2.09 22.28
N GLN A 17 9.72 -3.12 22.76
CA GLN A 17 11.07 -2.96 23.33
C GLN A 17 12.12 -2.52 22.31
N GLN A 18 11.86 -2.74 21.01
CA GLN A 18 12.70 -2.30 19.90
C GLN A 18 12.17 -1.01 19.26
N GLY A 19 11.17 -0.36 19.86
CA GLY A 19 10.58 0.86 19.34
C GLY A 19 9.54 0.65 18.24
N VAL A 20 9.05 -0.58 18.02
CA VAL A 20 7.96 -0.84 17.07
C VAL A 20 6.64 -0.35 17.67
N GLY A 21 5.86 0.37 16.87
CA GLY A 21 4.53 0.89 17.22
C GLY A 21 3.48 0.53 16.18
N VAL A 22 2.21 0.56 16.59
CA VAL A 22 1.07 0.38 15.66
C VAL A 22 1.08 1.48 14.60
N GLY A 23 0.76 1.11 13.36
CA GLY A 23 0.76 1.99 12.20
C GLY A 23 2.12 2.11 11.50
N MET A 24 3.22 1.63 12.10
CA MET A 24 4.54 1.73 11.46
C MET A 24 4.57 0.97 10.13
N PRO A 25 5.10 1.58 9.05
CA PRO A 25 5.29 0.91 7.76
C PRO A 25 6.28 -0.25 7.86
N VAL A 26 5.97 -1.33 7.16
CA VAL A 26 6.85 -2.50 7.01
C VAL A 26 7.19 -2.68 5.54
N VAL A 27 8.48 -2.79 5.24
CA VAL A 27 9.00 -2.84 3.87
C VAL A 27 10.05 -3.94 3.70
N THR A 28 10.31 -4.31 2.46
CA THR A 28 11.50 -5.10 2.12
C THR A 28 12.76 -4.22 2.12
N SER A 29 13.94 -4.84 2.01
CA SER A 29 15.21 -4.12 1.83
C SER A 29 15.25 -3.25 0.55
N GLY A 30 14.44 -3.59 -0.46
CA GLY A 30 14.27 -2.82 -1.69
C GLY A 30 13.21 -1.71 -1.61
N ALA A 31 12.75 -1.34 -0.42
CA ALA A 31 11.70 -0.35 -0.19
C ALA A 31 10.34 -0.68 -0.83
N ALA A 32 10.06 -1.97 -1.05
CA ALA A 32 8.73 -2.42 -1.44
C ALA A 32 7.84 -2.58 -0.20
N LEU A 33 6.62 -2.06 -0.26
CA LEU A 33 5.67 -2.08 0.84
C LEU A 33 5.17 -3.49 1.10
N VAL A 34 5.39 -3.98 2.31
CA VAL A 34 4.87 -5.26 2.80
C VAL A 34 3.51 -5.04 3.46
N GLY A 35 3.40 -3.99 4.27
CA GLY A 35 2.20 -3.73 5.05
C GLY A 35 2.43 -2.72 6.17
N ARG A 36 1.59 -2.80 7.19
CA ARG A 36 1.65 -1.93 8.39
C ARG A 36 1.51 -2.74 9.66
N VAL A 37 2.18 -2.31 10.72
CA VAL A 37 2.04 -2.93 12.03
C VAL A 37 0.61 -2.71 12.54
N SER A 38 -0.12 -3.80 12.79
CA SER A 38 -1.50 -3.77 13.28
C SER A 38 -1.62 -4.08 14.77
N GLN A 39 -0.69 -4.88 15.32
CA GLN A 39 -0.64 -5.20 16.74
C GLN A 39 0.81 -5.28 17.21
N VAL A 40 1.09 -4.85 18.44
CA VAL A 40 2.43 -4.86 19.03
C VAL A 40 2.40 -5.53 20.39
N GLY A 41 3.25 -6.54 20.57
CA GLY A 41 3.62 -7.08 21.87
C GLY A 41 5.00 -6.60 22.32
N PRO A 42 5.50 -7.05 23.48
CA PRO A 42 6.79 -6.59 24.00
C PRO A 42 7.98 -6.88 23.07
N ARG A 43 7.99 -8.04 22.42
CA ARG A 43 9.10 -8.53 21.58
C ARG A 43 8.69 -9.02 20.19
N THR A 44 7.41 -8.91 19.86
CA THR A 44 6.85 -9.35 18.58
C THR A 44 5.79 -8.35 18.13
N ALA A 45 5.46 -8.36 16.84
CA ALA A 45 4.38 -7.55 16.28
C ALA A 45 3.70 -8.30 15.13
N LYS A 46 2.41 -8.02 14.93
CA LYS A 46 1.67 -8.46 13.73
C LYS A 46 1.68 -7.34 12.70
N VAL A 47 1.88 -7.73 11.45
CA VAL A 47 1.88 -6.85 10.29
C VAL A 47 0.69 -7.24 9.42
N GLN A 48 -0.28 -6.33 9.26
CA GLN A 48 -1.33 -6.48 8.25
C GLN A 48 -0.69 -6.25 6.87
N LEU A 49 -0.78 -7.22 5.98
CA LEU A 49 -0.18 -7.15 4.65
C LEU A 49 -0.98 -6.21 3.74
N ILE A 50 -0.36 -5.67 2.70
CA ILE A 50 -1.08 -4.87 1.69
C ILE A 50 -2.08 -5.68 0.87
N THR A 51 -1.92 -7.01 0.82
CA THR A 51 -2.84 -7.93 0.14
C THR A 51 -4.04 -8.31 0.99
N ASP A 52 -4.09 -7.90 2.26
CA ASP A 52 -5.27 -8.08 3.13
C ASP A 52 -6.42 -7.19 2.63
N ALA A 53 -7.65 -7.70 2.61
CA ALA A 53 -8.79 -6.99 2.03
C ALA A 53 -9.20 -5.73 2.84
N ASP A 54 -8.88 -5.71 4.15
CA ASP A 54 -9.09 -4.55 5.01
C ASP A 54 -7.89 -3.58 4.98
N SER A 55 -6.90 -3.86 4.14
CA SER A 55 -5.77 -2.97 3.89
C SER A 55 -6.11 -1.98 2.80
N ALA A 56 -5.92 -0.69 3.11
CA ALA A 56 -6.13 0.40 2.18
C ALA A 56 -4.94 1.35 2.24
N THR A 57 -4.34 1.62 1.08
CA THR A 57 -3.13 2.43 0.94
C THR A 57 -3.32 3.50 -0.12
N ALA A 58 -3.20 4.77 0.26
CA ALA A 58 -3.20 5.87 -0.70
C ALA A 58 -1.94 5.76 -1.59
N ALA A 59 -2.18 5.71 -2.89
CA ALA A 59 -1.17 5.41 -3.89
C ALA A 59 -1.16 6.44 -5.02
N LEU A 60 -0.07 6.45 -5.78
CA LEU A 60 0.05 7.17 -7.03
C LEU A 60 0.76 6.32 -8.09
N ILE A 61 0.42 6.55 -9.34
CA ILE A 61 1.17 6.05 -10.49
C ILE A 61 2.36 6.95 -10.71
N GLN A 62 3.56 6.38 -10.76
CA GLN A 62 4.82 7.15 -10.78
C GLN A 62 4.91 8.08 -11.99
N ARG A 63 4.53 7.58 -13.17
CA ARG A 63 4.67 8.29 -14.46
C ARG A 63 3.70 9.47 -14.57
N THR A 64 2.41 9.23 -14.30
CA THR A 64 1.34 10.22 -14.52
C THR A 64 0.97 11.01 -13.27
N ARG A 65 1.44 10.58 -12.09
CA ARG A 65 1.07 11.11 -10.77
C ARG A 65 -0.41 10.95 -10.42
N VAL A 66 -1.17 10.18 -11.20
CA VAL A 66 -2.57 9.86 -10.90
C VAL A 66 -2.64 9.15 -9.56
N THR A 67 -3.51 9.64 -8.68
CA THR A 67 -3.72 9.07 -7.35
C THR A 67 -4.91 8.13 -7.32
N GLY A 68 -4.90 7.22 -6.35
CA GLY A 68 -5.99 6.28 -6.09
C GLY A 68 -5.80 5.57 -4.76
N LEU A 69 -6.70 4.64 -4.45
CA LEU A 69 -6.63 3.82 -3.25
C LEU A 69 -6.33 2.38 -3.63
N VAL A 70 -5.21 1.84 -3.13
CA VAL A 70 -4.86 0.43 -3.32
C VAL A 70 -5.41 -0.41 -2.18
N SER A 71 -6.15 -1.47 -2.53
CA SER A 71 -6.68 -2.47 -1.60
C SER A 71 -6.30 -3.89 -2.00
N GLY A 72 -6.19 -4.78 -1.01
CA GLY A 72 -5.96 -6.21 -1.23
C GLY A 72 -7.17 -6.91 -1.82
N GLN A 73 -6.94 -7.89 -2.70
CA GLN A 73 -7.97 -8.72 -3.28
C GLN A 73 -7.89 -10.16 -2.76
N PRO A 74 -8.99 -10.94 -2.81
CA PRO A 74 -9.04 -12.28 -2.23
C PRO A 74 -8.05 -13.25 -2.88
N ASP A 75 -7.74 -13.04 -4.17
CA ASP A 75 -6.77 -13.80 -4.95
C ASP A 75 -5.31 -13.42 -4.66
N GLY A 76 -5.06 -12.43 -3.79
CA GLY A 76 -3.73 -11.94 -3.43
C GLY A 76 -3.18 -10.87 -4.38
N THR A 77 -3.94 -10.46 -5.39
CA THR A 77 -3.63 -9.28 -6.19
C THR A 77 -4.02 -8.00 -5.45
N LEU A 78 -3.74 -6.85 -6.07
CA LEU A 78 -4.13 -5.54 -5.56
C LEU A 78 -5.03 -4.86 -6.58
N SER A 79 -6.03 -4.13 -6.10
CA SER A 79 -6.84 -3.24 -6.93
C SER A 79 -6.55 -1.80 -6.54
N MET A 80 -6.28 -0.94 -7.52
CA MET A 80 -6.21 0.51 -7.34
C MET A 80 -7.51 1.13 -7.85
N GLU A 81 -8.28 1.70 -6.94
CA GLU A 81 -9.58 2.33 -7.20
C GLU A 81 -9.48 3.86 -7.22
N TYR A 82 -10.56 4.50 -7.66
CA TYR A 82 -10.68 5.97 -7.81
C TYR A 82 -9.67 6.59 -8.79
N VAL A 83 -9.21 5.80 -9.76
CA VAL A 83 -8.36 6.28 -10.85
C VAL A 83 -9.25 6.92 -11.92
N PRO A 84 -9.13 8.22 -12.23
CA PRO A 84 -9.95 8.86 -13.24
C PRO A 84 -9.72 8.26 -14.63
N GLN A 85 -10.79 8.12 -15.40
CA GLN A 85 -10.75 7.72 -16.80
C GLN A 85 -10.68 8.99 -17.67
N SER A 86 -9.46 9.51 -17.88
CA SER A 86 -9.19 10.72 -18.68
C SER A 86 -8.03 10.49 -19.64
N GLU A 87 -8.13 11.02 -20.87
CA GLU A 87 -7.07 10.93 -21.88
C GLU A 87 -5.76 11.63 -21.43
N ASP A 88 -5.85 12.71 -20.65
CA ASP A 88 -4.68 13.44 -20.14
C ASP A 88 -3.92 12.67 -19.06
N LEU A 89 -4.53 11.64 -18.48
CA LEU A 89 -4.06 10.90 -17.31
C LEU A 89 -4.01 9.39 -17.58
N GLU A 90 -3.66 9.02 -18.81
CA GLU A 90 -3.67 7.63 -19.27
C GLU A 90 -2.77 6.72 -18.42
N VAL A 91 -3.38 5.69 -17.83
CA VAL A 91 -2.70 4.63 -17.09
C VAL A 91 -2.38 3.47 -18.04
N SER A 92 -1.17 2.94 -17.98
CA SER A 92 -0.72 1.87 -18.88
C SER A 92 -0.21 0.66 -18.12
N VAL A 93 -0.39 -0.53 -18.70
CA VAL A 93 0.23 -1.76 -18.18
C VAL A 93 1.74 -1.57 -18.12
N GLY A 94 2.33 -1.96 -17.00
CA GLY A 94 3.76 -1.76 -16.73
C GLY A 94 4.07 -0.52 -15.90
N ASP A 95 3.12 0.39 -15.69
CA ASP A 95 3.31 1.55 -14.82
C ASP A 95 3.61 1.14 -13.37
N ILE A 96 4.52 1.87 -12.73
CA ILE A 96 4.88 1.64 -11.32
C ILE A 96 3.90 2.36 -10.41
N VAL A 97 3.42 1.63 -9.40
CA VAL A 97 2.53 2.15 -8.36
C VAL A 97 3.30 2.32 -7.07
N LEU A 98 3.21 3.52 -6.49
CA LEU A 98 3.94 3.93 -5.28
C LEU A 98 2.96 4.41 -4.21
N THR A 99 3.37 4.40 -2.94
CA THR A 99 2.64 5.13 -1.90
C THR A 99 2.65 6.64 -2.20
N SER A 100 1.49 7.30 -2.04
CA SER A 100 1.38 8.74 -2.34
C SER A 100 1.85 9.63 -1.19
N GLY A 101 1.87 9.11 0.04
CA GLY A 101 2.10 9.87 1.26
C GLY A 101 0.86 10.62 1.77
N LEU A 102 -0.26 10.57 1.04
CA LEU A 102 -1.51 11.21 1.46
C LEU A 102 -2.05 10.57 2.75
N GLY A 103 -2.59 11.40 3.63
CA GLY A 103 -3.06 11.00 4.96
C GLY A 103 -1.94 10.84 6.00
N GLY A 104 -0.67 10.99 5.62
CA GLY A 104 0.47 11.01 6.54
C GLY A 104 0.83 9.66 7.18
N VAL A 105 0.13 8.57 6.87
CA VAL A 105 0.32 7.27 7.56
C VAL A 105 1.50 6.47 7.00
N LEU A 106 1.84 6.68 5.72
CA LEU A 106 2.95 6.00 5.04
C LEU A 106 3.87 7.05 4.41
N PRO A 107 5.19 6.80 4.35
CA PRO A 107 6.10 7.65 3.60
C PRO A 107 5.73 7.58 2.11
N LYS A 108 5.91 8.68 1.39
CA LYS A 108 5.73 8.75 -0.06
C LYS A 108 6.85 7.98 -0.78
N GLY A 109 6.49 7.27 -1.84
CA GLY A 109 7.46 6.66 -2.76
C GLY A 109 7.88 5.23 -2.46
N LEU A 110 7.24 4.53 -1.51
CA LEU A 110 7.42 3.09 -1.34
C LEU A 110 6.79 2.35 -2.51
N VAL A 111 7.48 1.33 -3.03
CA VAL A 111 6.99 0.56 -4.18
C VAL A 111 5.87 -0.36 -3.73
N ILE A 112 4.71 -0.23 -4.33
CA ILE A 112 3.58 -1.14 -4.11
C ILE A 112 3.64 -2.28 -5.12
N GLY A 113 3.80 -1.94 -6.40
CA GLY A 113 3.72 -2.91 -7.48
C GLY A 113 3.73 -2.28 -8.85
N GLN A 114 3.22 -3.05 -9.81
CA GLN A 114 3.16 -2.65 -11.21
C GLN A 114 1.75 -2.90 -11.75
N VAL A 115 1.24 -1.97 -12.56
CA VAL A 115 -0.04 -2.13 -13.26
C VAL A 115 0.02 -3.37 -14.15
N ALA A 116 -0.90 -4.31 -13.91
CA ALA A 116 -1.04 -5.54 -14.66
C ALA A 116 -2.18 -5.45 -15.68
N GLU A 117 -3.26 -4.75 -15.33
CA GLU A 117 -4.46 -4.61 -16.16
C GLU A 117 -5.17 -3.29 -15.85
N VAL A 118 -5.78 -2.68 -16.86
CA VAL A 118 -6.59 -1.47 -16.74
C VAL A 118 -7.96 -1.80 -17.32
N GLU A 119 -8.99 -1.78 -16.48
CA GLU A 119 -10.35 -2.10 -16.89
C GLU A 119 -11.09 -0.79 -17.24
N THR A 120 -11.24 -0.51 -18.54
CA THR A 120 -11.99 0.67 -19.01
C THR A 120 -13.42 0.31 -19.38
N ALA A 121 -14.35 1.21 -19.09
CA ALA A 121 -15.76 1.06 -19.44
C ALA A 121 -16.34 2.37 -19.98
N ALA A 122 -17.18 2.27 -21.00
CA ALA A 122 -17.86 3.43 -21.57
C ALA A 122 -18.73 4.09 -20.50
N TYR A 123 -18.67 5.43 -20.41
CA TYR A 123 -19.43 6.27 -19.49
C TYR A 123 -19.07 6.20 -18.00
N GLU A 124 -18.02 5.45 -17.63
CA GLU A 124 -17.48 5.48 -16.26
C GLU A 124 -16.51 6.66 -16.06
N MET A 125 -16.59 7.29 -14.88
CA MET A 125 -15.67 8.38 -14.48
C MET A 125 -14.36 7.84 -13.91
N PHE A 126 -14.40 6.64 -13.33
CA PHE A 126 -13.25 5.97 -12.72
C PHE A 126 -13.08 4.57 -13.30
N GLN A 127 -11.84 4.10 -13.32
CA GLN A 127 -11.46 2.78 -13.80
C GLN A 127 -10.73 2.03 -12.69
N PRO A 128 -11.06 0.76 -12.40
CA PRO A 128 -10.24 -0.06 -11.54
C PRO A 128 -8.97 -0.48 -12.28
N VAL A 129 -7.84 -0.47 -11.56
CA VAL A 129 -6.54 -0.84 -12.10
C VAL A 129 -5.99 -2.00 -11.27
N ARG A 130 -5.79 -3.16 -11.90
CA ARG A 130 -5.17 -4.30 -11.21
C ARG A 130 -3.68 -4.10 -11.13
N VAL A 131 -3.13 -4.31 -9.95
CA VAL A 131 -1.74 -4.12 -9.63
C VAL A 131 -1.15 -5.44 -9.14
N ARG A 132 -0.07 -5.87 -9.79
CA ARG A 132 0.73 -6.99 -9.32
C ARG A 132 1.67 -6.48 -8.21
N PRO A 133 1.64 -7.05 -6.99
CA PRO A 133 2.55 -6.65 -5.93
C PRO A 133 4.02 -6.76 -6.34
N ALA A 134 4.85 -5.85 -5.86
CA ALA A 134 6.31 -5.95 -5.99
C ALA A 134 6.92 -6.96 -5.01
N VAL A 135 6.19 -7.30 -3.95
CA VAL A 135 6.60 -8.25 -2.91
C VAL A 135 6.07 -9.64 -3.23
N ASP A 136 6.95 -10.64 -3.16
CA ASP A 136 6.56 -12.04 -3.09
C ASP A 136 6.36 -12.43 -1.62
N PHE A 137 5.10 -12.45 -1.18
CA PHE A 137 4.74 -12.66 0.22
C PHE A 137 5.03 -14.08 0.71
N GLU A 138 5.15 -15.07 -0.18
CA GLU A 138 5.45 -16.45 0.19
C GLU A 138 6.94 -16.66 0.53
N ARG A 139 7.80 -15.72 0.09
CA ARG A 139 9.26 -15.80 0.23
C ARG A 139 9.84 -14.72 1.14
N LEU A 140 9.01 -14.10 1.99
CA LEU A 140 9.46 -13.11 2.97
C LEU A 140 10.22 -13.76 4.13
N GLU A 141 11.53 -13.51 4.20
CA GLU A 141 12.37 -13.93 5.33
C GLU A 141 12.73 -12.76 6.27
N ILE A 142 13.02 -11.60 5.69
CA ILE A 142 13.47 -10.40 6.40
C ILE A 142 12.67 -9.19 5.92
N VAL A 143 12.21 -8.39 6.89
CA VAL A 143 11.54 -7.12 6.65
C VAL A 143 12.14 -6.02 7.52
N LEU A 144 11.92 -4.77 7.13
CA LEU A 144 12.36 -3.58 7.83
C LEU A 144 11.13 -2.79 8.32
N VAL A 145 11.19 -2.29 9.54
CA VAL A 145 10.17 -1.39 10.09
C VAL A 145 10.68 0.05 9.98
N ILE A 146 9.91 0.90 9.31
CA ILE A 146 10.21 2.33 9.24
C ILE A 146 9.71 2.98 10.52
N THR A 147 10.63 3.37 11.40
CA THR A 147 10.28 3.91 12.72
C THR A 147 9.98 5.40 12.71
N LYS A 148 10.48 6.15 11.71
CA LYS A 148 10.23 7.57 11.50
C LYS A 148 10.33 7.93 10.01
N PHE A 149 9.51 8.87 9.58
CA PHE A 149 9.57 9.52 8.28
C PHE A 149 8.88 10.88 8.37
N GLU A 150 9.12 11.75 7.40
CA GLU A 150 8.46 13.05 7.32
C GLU A 150 7.01 12.87 6.86
N GLN A 151 6.06 13.23 7.72
CA GLN A 151 4.63 13.25 7.38
C GLN A 151 4.34 14.60 6.76
N ILE A 152 3.70 14.64 5.59
CA ILE A 152 3.17 15.90 5.03
C ILE A 152 1.96 16.27 5.90
N PRO A 153 2.00 17.39 6.66
CA PRO A 153 0.87 17.82 7.47
C PRO A 153 -0.37 18.02 6.60
N VAL A 154 -1.53 17.60 7.09
CA VAL A 154 -2.80 17.77 6.35
C VAL A 154 -3.10 19.26 6.14
N GLU A 155 -2.65 20.11 7.06
CA GLU A 155 -2.76 21.56 7.00
C GLU A 155 -1.97 22.18 5.84
N GLU A 156 -0.87 21.57 5.39
CA GLU A 156 -0.12 22.02 4.20
C GLU A 156 -0.79 21.60 2.88
N LEU A 157 -1.81 20.73 2.95
CA LEU A 157 -2.59 20.29 1.79
C LEU A 157 -3.91 21.05 1.62
N ALA A 158 -4.28 21.91 2.57
CA ALA A 158 -5.43 22.78 2.42
C ALA A 158 -5.10 23.87 1.39
N PRO A 159 -6.00 24.17 0.43
CA PRO A 159 -5.81 25.35 -0.41
C PRO A 159 -5.72 26.59 0.50
N GLU A 160 -4.78 27.50 0.20
CA GLU A 160 -4.73 28.78 0.89
C GLU A 160 -6.10 29.50 0.73
N PRO A 161 -6.61 30.13 1.80
CA PRO A 161 -7.93 30.75 1.80
C PRO A 161 -8.08 31.92 0.82
#